data_AF-A0A2J0N4M4-F1
#
_entry.id   AF-A0A2J0N4M4-F1
#
_cell.length_a   1.000
_cell.length_b   1.000
_cell.length_c   1.000
_cell.angle_alpha   90.00
_cell.angle_beta   90.00
_cell.angle_gamma   90.00
#
_symmetry.space_group_name_H-M   'P 1'
#
loop_
_entity.id
_entity.type
_entity.pdbx_description
1 polymer ?
#
loop_
_entity_poly.entity_id
_entity_poly.type
_entity_poly.pdbx_seq_one_letter_code
_entity_poly.pdbx_strand_id
1 'polypeptide(L)'
;MVNKILAGVGIGIVALGLAALAVFGMKNLGNGIDIKPIEALITDGKPDEAKAIIDQIAEKKPGAKTIGKIYFGIASAYENKNDLVKARDIYQLILRKHQNIENISEVQDKLGKLNIAILFSKTMTDKDTLYEVEPGDTLIKIAKKFGTTVDLIKTANSLKNDNIKARS
;
A
#
# COMPACT_ATOMS: atom_id res chain seq x y z
N MET A 1 -26.72 -16.50 -20.15
CA MET A 1 -25.60 -16.53 -21.12
C MET A 1 -24.98 -15.15 -21.19
N VAL A 2 -23.67 -15.13 -20.94
CA VAL A 2 -22.63 -14.11 -21.21
C VAL A 2 -22.87 -12.66 -20.76
N ASN A 3 -22.03 -12.18 -19.84
CA ASN A 3 -21.41 -10.87 -20.03
C ASN A 3 -19.97 -10.80 -19.47
N LYS A 4 -19.05 -11.08 -20.41
CA LYS A 4 -17.72 -10.50 -20.62
C LYS A 4 -16.59 -10.82 -19.62
N ILE A 5 -15.60 -11.51 -20.19
CA ILE A 5 -14.24 -11.77 -19.72
C ILE A 5 -13.39 -10.51 -20.03
N LEU A 6 -12.53 -10.08 -19.11
CA LEU A 6 -11.51 -9.08 -19.42
C LEU A 6 -10.40 -9.76 -20.23
N ALA A 7 -10.50 -9.64 -21.56
CA ALA A 7 -9.45 -10.00 -22.49
C ALA A 7 -8.54 -8.78 -22.71
N GLY A 8 -7.26 -8.91 -22.35
CA GLY A 8 -6.21 -7.95 -22.70
C GLY A 8 -5.64 -7.19 -21.50
N VAL A 9 -4.46 -7.64 -21.06
CA VAL A 9 -3.53 -6.82 -20.29
C VAL A 9 -2.93 -5.81 -21.26
N GLY A 10 -3.56 -4.64 -21.35
CA GLY A 10 -2.99 -3.48 -22.03
C GLY A 10 -1.81 -2.97 -21.22
N ILE A 11 -0.60 -3.42 -21.57
CA ILE A 11 0.66 -2.81 -21.12
C ILE A 11 0.70 -1.41 -21.72
N GLY A 12 0.11 -0.45 -21.01
CA GLY A 12 0.06 0.97 -21.34
C GLY A 12 0.83 1.81 -20.33
N ILE A 13 1.96 1.29 -19.84
CA ILE A 13 2.99 2.02 -19.08
C ILE A 13 4.28 1.35 -19.61
N VAL A 14 5.23 2.00 -20.28
CA VAL A 14 6.22 2.91 -19.72
C VAL A 14 7.01 3.48 -20.92
N ALA A 15 6.68 4.69 -21.41
CA ALA A 15 7.57 5.39 -22.35
C ALA A 15 8.34 6.55 -21.68
N LEU A 16 7.85 7.06 -20.54
CA LEU A 16 8.50 8.16 -19.82
C LEU A 16 9.51 7.69 -18.77
N GLY A 17 9.35 6.47 -18.22
CA GLY A 17 10.26 5.93 -17.20
C GLY A 17 11.63 5.49 -17.73
N LEU A 18 11.73 5.12 -19.01
CA LEU A 18 12.99 4.71 -19.63
C LEU A 18 13.95 5.88 -19.88
N ALA A 19 13.42 7.09 -20.12
CA ALA A 19 14.25 8.27 -20.38
C ALA A 19 15.02 8.73 -19.12
N ALA A 20 14.40 8.65 -17.94
CA ALA A 20 15.08 8.96 -16.67
C ALA A 20 16.22 7.95 -16.39
N LEU A 21 15.99 6.67 -16.67
CA LEU A 21 16.99 5.59 -16.53
C LEU A 21 18.20 5.73 -17.48
N ALA A 22 18.01 6.31 -18.68
CA ALA A 22 19.07 6.48 -19.67
C ALA A 22 19.92 7.75 -19.46
N VAL A 23 19.33 8.84 -18.95
CA VAL A 23 20.07 10.08 -18.63
C VAL A 23 20.89 9.92 -17.34
N PHE A 24 20.45 9.02 -16.44
CA PHE A 24 21.03 8.79 -15.14
C PHE A 24 22.14 7.73 -15.18
N GLY A 25 23.32 8.15 -15.64
CA GLY A 25 24.48 7.29 -15.81
C GLY A 25 24.73 6.33 -14.65
N MET A 26 24.72 5.03 -14.95
CA MET A 26 25.24 3.95 -14.10
C MET A 26 26.76 4.04 -13.85
N LYS A 27 27.40 5.20 -14.11
CA LYS A 27 28.86 5.36 -14.19
C LYS A 27 29.53 5.90 -12.93
N ASN A 28 28.79 6.17 -11.84
CA ASN A 28 29.38 6.68 -10.59
C ASN A 28 28.81 6.01 -9.33
N LEU A 29 28.86 4.68 -9.27
CA LEU A 29 28.51 3.93 -8.06
C LEU A 29 29.49 4.11 -6.88
N GLY A 30 30.49 4.99 -7.01
CA GLY A 30 31.57 5.19 -6.03
C GLY A 30 31.27 6.12 -4.85
N ASN A 31 30.42 7.16 -4.97
CA ASN A 31 30.41 8.26 -3.96
C ASN A 31 29.04 8.76 -3.47
N GLY A 32 27.94 8.06 -3.74
CA GLY A 32 26.61 8.43 -3.23
C GLY A 32 25.49 8.04 -4.19
N ILE A 33 24.32 7.72 -3.67
CA ILE A 33 23.11 7.54 -4.48
C ILE A 33 22.58 8.96 -4.73
N ASP A 34 22.56 9.42 -5.98
CA ASP A 34 21.90 10.70 -6.28
C ASP A 34 20.37 10.49 -6.20
N ILE A 35 19.77 11.10 -5.19
CA ILE A 35 18.36 10.93 -4.85
C ILE A 35 17.48 12.06 -5.38
N LYS A 36 18.08 13.15 -5.91
CA LYS A 36 17.34 14.34 -6.34
C LYS A 36 16.24 14.04 -7.36
N PRO A 37 16.43 13.16 -8.36
CA PRO A 37 15.37 12.84 -9.30
C PRO A 37 14.20 12.10 -8.64
N ILE A 38 14.49 11.26 -7.64
CA ILE A 38 13.46 10.52 -6.92
C ILE A 38 12.67 11.48 -6.03
N GLU A 39 13.36 12.41 -5.36
CA GLU A 39 12.72 13.48 -4.58
C GLU A 39 11.83 14.36 -5.45
N ALA A 40 12.28 14.73 -6.65
CA ALA A 40 11.46 15.49 -7.60
C ALA A 40 10.17 14.73 -7.98
N LEU A 41 10.26 13.42 -8.26
CA LEU A 41 9.07 12.60 -8.56
C LEU A 41 8.09 12.52 -7.38
N ILE A 42 8.60 12.48 -6.15
CA ILE A 42 7.75 12.53 -4.94
C ILE A 42 7.03 13.88 -4.86
N THR A 43 7.76 14.99 -5.04
CA THR A 43 7.19 16.35 -5.04
C THR A 43 6.18 16.56 -6.18
N ASP A 44 6.42 15.95 -7.34
CA ASP A 44 5.53 15.99 -8.50
C ASP A 44 4.28 15.10 -8.34
N GLY A 45 4.09 14.43 -7.21
CA GLY A 45 2.94 13.58 -6.96
C GLY A 45 2.94 12.27 -7.77
N LYS A 46 4.14 11.80 -8.16
CA LYS A 46 4.39 10.56 -8.92
C LYS A 46 5.06 9.48 -8.05
N PRO A 47 4.44 9.04 -6.94
CA PRO A 47 5.04 8.09 -6.02
C PRO A 47 5.25 6.69 -6.64
N ASP A 48 4.43 6.29 -7.62
CA ASP A 48 4.60 4.99 -8.30
C ASP A 48 5.91 4.95 -9.12
N GLU A 49 6.24 6.05 -9.83
CA GLU A 49 7.49 6.18 -10.59
C GLU A 49 8.70 6.24 -9.64
N ALA A 50 8.60 7.04 -8.57
CA ALA A 50 9.63 7.12 -7.54
C ALA A 50 9.89 5.74 -6.90
N LYS A 51 8.82 4.98 -6.62
CA LYS A 51 8.90 3.63 -6.06
C LYS A 51 9.63 2.65 -6.98
N ALA A 52 9.31 2.65 -8.27
CA ALA A 52 9.95 1.76 -9.24
C ALA A 52 11.47 1.96 -9.30
N ILE A 53 11.94 3.21 -9.21
CA ILE A 53 13.36 3.55 -9.21
C ILE A 53 14.03 3.12 -7.90
N ILE A 54 13.44 3.46 -6.75
CA ILE A 54 14.05 3.13 -5.46
C ILE A 54 14.09 1.62 -5.19
N ASP A 55 13.12 0.85 -5.67
CA ASP A 55 13.11 -0.61 -5.54
C ASP A 55 14.35 -1.24 -6.22
N GLN A 56 14.70 -0.79 -7.43
CA GLN A 56 15.91 -1.25 -8.14
C GLN A 56 17.20 -0.88 -7.41
N ILE A 57 17.23 0.29 -6.76
CA ILE A 57 18.38 0.74 -5.98
C ILE A 57 18.48 -0.07 -4.68
N ALA A 58 17.35 -0.37 -4.03
CA ALA A 58 17.28 -1.13 -2.80
C ALA A 58 17.73 -2.58 -2.98
N GLU A 59 17.47 -3.19 -4.13
CA GLU A 59 18.02 -4.51 -4.47
C GLU A 59 19.56 -4.51 -4.52
N LYS A 60 20.15 -3.45 -5.09
CA LYS A 60 21.60 -3.34 -5.25
C LYS A 60 22.32 -2.90 -3.97
N LYS A 61 21.66 -2.11 -3.10
CA LYS A 61 22.25 -1.52 -1.89
C LYS A 61 21.28 -1.55 -0.69
N PRO A 62 20.85 -2.72 -0.20
CA PRO A 62 19.74 -2.84 0.77
C PRO A 62 19.99 -2.15 2.13
N GLY A 63 21.25 -1.98 2.54
CA GLY A 63 21.62 -1.39 3.83
C GLY A 63 21.73 0.14 3.85
N ALA A 64 21.50 0.84 2.73
CA ALA A 64 21.67 2.29 2.70
C ALA A 64 20.53 3.00 3.46
N LYS A 65 20.87 3.72 4.54
CA LYS A 65 19.90 4.47 5.38
C LYS A 65 19.02 5.43 4.58
N THR A 66 19.57 6.01 3.51
CA THR A 66 18.87 6.93 2.60
C THR A 66 17.65 6.29 1.95
N ILE A 67 17.67 4.98 1.67
CA ILE A 67 16.54 4.28 1.05
C ILE A 67 15.28 4.37 1.90
N GLY A 68 15.43 4.18 3.22
CA GLY A 68 14.29 4.27 4.14
C GLY A 68 13.68 5.68 4.19
N LYS A 69 14.50 6.74 4.07
CA LYS A 69 14.01 8.13 3.97
C LYS A 69 13.22 8.36 2.68
N ILE A 70 13.66 7.79 1.57
CA ILE A 70 12.95 7.88 0.29
C ILE A 70 11.62 7.13 0.33
N TYR A 71 11.60 5.91 0.87
CA TYR A 71 10.33 5.19 1.07
C TYR A 71 9.38 5.96 1.98
N PHE A 72 9.88 6.64 3.02
CA PHE A 72 9.06 7.50 3.86
C PHE A 72 8.41 8.65 3.07
N GLY A 73 9.19 9.33 2.22
CA GLY A 73 8.67 10.37 1.33
C GLY A 73 7.62 9.84 0.34
N ILE A 74 7.86 8.66 -0.24
CA ILE A 74 6.90 7.98 -1.12
C ILE A 74 5.59 7.65 -0.38
N ALA A 75 5.68 7.13 0.84
CA ALA A 75 4.51 6.82 1.65
C ALA A 75 3.70 8.08 1.97
N SER A 76 4.38 9.18 2.32
CA SER A 76 3.75 10.48 2.55
C SER A 76 3.07 11.03 1.29
N ALA A 77 3.66 10.82 0.10
CA ALA A 77 3.04 11.19 -1.16
C ALA A 77 1.78 10.35 -1.47
N TYR A 78 1.75 9.07 -1.11
CA TYR A 78 0.51 8.26 -1.19
C TYR A 78 -0.55 8.74 -0.20
N GLU A 79 -0.20 9.12 1.04
CA GLU A 79 -1.13 9.73 1.99
C GLU A 79 -1.75 11.01 1.41
N ASN A 80 -0.95 11.89 0.82
CA ASN A 80 -1.43 13.13 0.20
C ASN A 80 -2.39 12.89 -0.98
N LYS A 81 -2.24 11.75 -1.66
CA LYS A 81 -3.15 11.30 -2.73
C LYS A 81 -4.36 10.53 -2.21
N ASN A 82 -4.50 10.40 -0.89
CA ASN A 82 -5.52 9.60 -0.22
C ASN A 82 -5.47 8.09 -0.59
N ASP A 83 -4.32 7.60 -1.07
CA ASP A 83 -4.08 6.18 -1.35
C ASP A 83 -3.52 5.49 -0.09
N LEU A 84 -4.40 5.33 0.90
CA LEU A 84 -4.02 4.91 2.26
C LEU A 84 -3.44 3.48 2.29
N VAL A 85 -3.90 2.61 1.38
CA VAL A 85 -3.45 1.21 1.31
C VAL A 85 -2.00 1.17 0.84
N LYS A 86 -1.66 1.87 -0.25
CA LYS A 86 -0.26 1.94 -0.70
C LYS A 86 0.63 2.62 0.33
N ALA A 87 0.17 3.70 0.96
CA ALA A 87 0.92 4.35 2.05
C ALA A 87 1.25 3.37 3.19
N ARG A 88 0.22 2.65 3.69
CA ARG A 88 0.37 1.61 4.72
C ARG A 88 1.39 0.56 4.32
N ASP A 89 1.31 0.04 3.09
CA ASP A 89 2.19 -1.04 2.63
C ASP A 89 3.66 -0.58 2.56
N ILE A 90 3.92 0.67 2.17
CA ILE A 90 5.27 1.24 2.22
C ILE A 90 5.75 1.43 3.65
N TYR A 91 4.91 1.90 4.58
CA TYR A 91 5.31 1.98 6.00
C TYR A 91 5.63 0.61 6.59
N GLN A 92 4.85 -0.42 6.25
CA GLN A 92 5.15 -1.81 6.63
C GLN A 92 6.47 -2.28 6.02
N LEU A 93 6.76 -1.95 4.76
CA LEU A 93 8.03 -2.27 4.10
C LEU A 93 9.22 -1.65 4.84
N ILE A 94 9.11 -0.38 5.25
CA ILE A 94 10.15 0.33 6.01
C ILE A 94 10.46 -0.40 7.32
N LEU A 95 9.44 -0.77 8.11
CA LEU A 95 9.63 -1.49 9.37
C LEU A 95 10.25 -2.89 9.19
N ARG A 96 9.98 -3.54 8.04
CA ARG A 96 10.49 -4.89 7.76
C ARG A 96 11.92 -4.90 7.22
N LYS A 97 12.26 -3.97 6.33
CA LYS A 97 13.52 -3.99 5.58
C LYS A 97 14.49 -2.86 5.94
N HIS A 98 14.02 -1.78 6.55
CA HIS A 98 14.81 -0.56 6.78
C HIS A 98 14.68 -0.05 8.23
N GLN A 99 14.96 -0.90 9.21
CA GLN A 99 14.83 -0.56 10.64
C GLN A 99 15.82 0.51 11.13
N ASN A 100 16.87 0.81 10.37
CA ASN A 100 17.93 1.76 10.72
C ASN A 100 17.66 3.19 10.19
N ILE A 101 16.41 3.64 10.30
CA ILE A 101 16.00 5.01 9.95
C ILE A 101 15.82 5.87 11.20
N GLU A 102 16.13 7.15 11.09
CA GLU A 102 15.97 8.13 12.19
C GLU A 102 14.51 8.30 12.61
N ASN A 103 13.56 8.20 11.67
CA ASN A 103 12.13 8.47 11.87
C ASN A 103 11.30 7.21 12.16
N ILE A 104 11.89 6.17 12.76
CA ILE A 104 11.19 4.88 12.96
C ILE A 104 9.91 5.02 13.81
N SER A 105 9.93 5.90 14.83
CA SER A 105 8.79 6.17 15.71
C SER A 105 7.62 6.80 14.92
N GLU A 106 7.94 7.75 14.04
CA GLU A 106 6.95 8.40 13.18
C GLU A 106 6.31 7.41 12.20
N VAL A 107 7.10 6.49 11.65
CA VAL A 107 6.58 5.40 10.79
C VAL A 107 5.60 4.52 11.56
N GLN A 108 5.89 4.17 12.81
CA GLN A 108 4.99 3.37 13.64
C GLN A 108 3.68 4.10 13.95
N ASP A 109 3.74 5.38 14.31
CA ASP A 109 2.57 6.21 14.58
C ASP A 109 1.68 6.36 13.33
N LYS A 110 2.28 6.69 12.18
CA LYS A 110 1.57 6.78 10.89
C LYS A 110 0.95 5.45 10.50
N LEU A 111 1.67 4.34 10.65
CA LEU A 111 1.15 3.01 10.36
C LEU A 111 -0.04 2.67 11.27
N GLY A 112 0.03 3.01 12.55
CA GLY A 112 -1.09 2.84 13.50
C GLY A 112 -2.33 3.62 13.04
N LYS A 113 -2.16 4.91 12.77
CA LYS A 113 -3.25 5.78 12.28
C LYS A 113 -3.86 5.29 10.98
N LEU A 114 -3.04 4.84 10.03
CA LEU A 114 -3.50 4.32 8.74
C LEU A 114 -4.25 3.00 8.89
N ASN A 115 -3.77 2.08 9.73
CA ASN A 115 -4.48 0.81 9.97
C ASN A 115 -5.88 1.07 10.53
N ILE A 116 -6.00 2.02 11.45
CA ILE A 116 -7.29 2.46 11.99
C ILE A 116 -8.14 3.13 10.90
N ALA A 117 -7.59 4.10 10.16
CA ALA A 117 -8.32 4.79 9.10
C ALA A 117 -8.83 3.82 8.00
N ILE A 118 -8.03 2.83 7.62
CA ILE A 118 -8.40 1.81 6.64
C ILE A 118 -9.53 0.92 7.19
N LEU A 119 -9.41 0.46 8.44
CA LEU A 119 -10.43 -0.36 9.09
C LEU A 119 -11.81 0.30 9.12
N PHE A 120 -11.87 1.62 9.30
CA PHE A 120 -13.12 2.38 9.39
C PHE A 120 -13.57 3.02 8.06
N SER A 121 -12.75 3.03 7.00
CA SER A 121 -13.07 3.70 5.74
C SER A 121 -13.77 2.83 4.69
N LYS A 122 -14.07 1.55 5.00
CA LYS A 122 -14.67 0.58 4.06
C LYS A 122 -13.84 0.38 2.77
N THR A 123 -12.54 0.73 2.81
CA THR A 123 -11.64 0.53 1.69
C THR A 123 -11.27 -0.95 1.63
N MET A 124 -11.68 -1.64 0.56
CA MET A 124 -11.31 -3.03 0.36
C MET A 124 -9.81 -3.17 0.10
N THR A 125 -9.15 -4.02 0.88
CA THR A 125 -7.75 -4.40 0.70
C THR A 125 -7.63 -5.84 0.22
N ASP A 126 -6.46 -6.21 -0.29
CA ASP A 126 -6.10 -7.58 -0.68
C ASP A 126 -6.14 -8.58 0.48
N LYS A 127 -6.10 -8.08 1.73
CA LYS A 127 -6.22 -8.89 2.95
C LYS A 127 -7.66 -9.05 3.42
N ASP A 128 -8.60 -8.35 2.82
CA ASP A 128 -10.00 -8.42 3.23
C ASP A 128 -10.64 -9.69 2.64
N THR A 129 -11.36 -10.42 3.49
CA THR A 129 -12.13 -11.58 3.05
C THR A 129 -13.57 -11.15 2.79
N LEU A 130 -13.99 -11.18 1.53
CA LEU A 130 -15.40 -11.05 1.21
C LEU A 130 -16.13 -12.35 1.52
N TYR A 131 -17.19 -12.25 2.32
CA TYR A 131 -18.08 -13.36 2.64
C TYR A 131 -19.48 -13.05 2.12
N GLU A 132 -20.03 -13.97 1.35
CA GLU A 132 -21.42 -13.91 0.90
C GLU A 132 -22.30 -14.58 1.96
N VAL A 133 -23.26 -13.84 2.51
CA VAL A 133 -24.14 -14.34 3.58
C VAL A 133 -25.08 -15.39 3.01
N GLU A 134 -25.08 -16.57 3.63
CA GLU A 134 -25.94 -17.68 3.24
C GLU A 134 -27.20 -17.76 4.12
N PRO A 135 -28.30 -18.36 3.64
CA PRO A 135 -29.49 -18.59 4.46
C PRO A 135 -29.14 -19.38 5.73
N GLY A 136 -29.49 -18.83 6.90
CA GLY A 136 -29.22 -19.46 8.21
C GLY A 136 -27.91 -19.03 8.88
N ASP A 137 -27.17 -18.12 8.26
CA ASP A 137 -26.03 -17.46 8.89
C ASP A 137 -26.45 -16.50 10.00
N THR A 138 -25.55 -16.35 10.97
CA THR A 138 -25.62 -15.29 11.98
C THR A 138 -24.25 -14.64 12.08
N LEU A 139 -24.20 -13.37 12.51
CA LEU A 139 -22.92 -12.68 12.73
C LEU A 139 -21.98 -13.45 13.66
N ILE A 140 -22.53 -14.15 14.67
CA ILE A 140 -21.75 -14.98 15.59
C ILE A 140 -21.10 -16.16 14.86
N LYS A 141 -21.82 -16.86 13.97
CA LYS A 141 -21.27 -17.97 13.19
C LYS A 141 -20.16 -17.50 12.26
N ILE A 142 -20.38 -16.38 11.58
CA ILE A 142 -19.39 -15.76 10.68
C ILE A 142 -18.17 -15.32 11.48
N ALA A 143 -18.35 -14.64 12.61
CA ALA A 143 -17.26 -14.20 13.48
C ALA A 143 -16.38 -15.37 13.93
N LYS A 144 -16.98 -16.48 14.37
CA LYS A 144 -16.26 -17.71 14.75
C LYS A 144 -15.50 -18.32 13.57
N LYS A 145 -16.12 -18.39 12.38
CA LYS A 145 -15.52 -18.96 11.17
C LYS A 145 -14.24 -18.22 10.77
N PHE A 146 -14.22 -16.89 10.93
CA PHE A 146 -13.09 -16.04 10.53
C PHE A 146 -12.19 -15.60 11.69
N GLY A 147 -12.42 -16.10 12.92
CA GLY A 147 -11.63 -15.72 14.08
C GLY A 147 -11.68 -14.22 14.41
N THR A 148 -12.83 -13.58 14.20
CA THR A 148 -13.07 -12.15 14.47
C THR A 148 -14.20 -11.97 15.48
N THR A 149 -14.61 -10.73 15.76
CA THR A 149 -15.74 -10.42 16.65
C THR A 149 -16.94 -9.89 15.88
N VAL A 150 -18.14 -10.07 16.44
CA VAL A 150 -19.38 -9.50 15.89
C VAL A 150 -19.27 -7.98 15.76
N ASP A 151 -18.71 -7.31 16.77
CA ASP A 151 -18.52 -5.87 16.76
C ASP A 151 -17.61 -5.41 15.62
N LEU A 152 -16.50 -6.10 15.36
CA LEU A 152 -15.62 -5.78 14.23
C LEU A 152 -16.33 -5.96 12.89
N ILE A 153 -17.12 -7.03 12.72
CA ILE A 153 -17.91 -7.23 11.49
C ILE A 153 -18.93 -6.10 11.32
N LYS A 154 -19.62 -5.70 12.40
CA LYS A 154 -20.62 -4.62 12.36
C LYS A 154 -19.98 -3.28 12.03
N THR A 155 -18.90 -2.95 12.70
CA THR A 155 -18.13 -1.73 12.47
C THR A 155 -17.64 -1.66 11.02
N ALA A 156 -16.99 -2.71 10.52
CA ALA A 156 -16.46 -2.76 9.16
C ALA A 156 -17.56 -2.62 8.09
N ASN A 157 -18.78 -3.10 8.38
CA ASN A 157 -19.91 -3.07 7.44
C ASN A 157 -20.94 -1.98 7.77
N SER A 158 -20.66 -1.09 8.73
CA SER A 158 -21.59 -0.05 9.21
C SER A 158 -22.98 -0.60 9.63
N LEU A 159 -23.03 -1.81 10.17
CA LEU A 159 -24.26 -2.44 10.65
C LEU A 159 -24.65 -1.88 12.02
N LYS A 160 -25.88 -1.38 12.14
CA LYS A 160 -26.42 -0.85 13.41
C LYS A 160 -26.98 -1.94 14.33
N ASN A 161 -27.26 -3.11 13.78
CA ASN A 161 -27.85 -4.25 14.48
C ASN A 161 -27.26 -5.55 13.92
N ASP A 162 -27.74 -6.68 14.44
CA ASP A 162 -27.20 -7.99 14.09
C ASP A 162 -27.90 -8.62 12.87
N ASN A 163 -28.78 -7.85 12.21
CA ASN A 163 -29.55 -8.33 11.06
C ASN A 163 -28.68 -8.29 9.79
N ILE A 164 -28.40 -9.47 9.27
CA ILE A 164 -27.76 -9.67 7.97
C ILE A 164 -28.77 -10.31 7.01
N LYS A 165 -28.72 -9.93 5.73
CA LYS A 165 -29.57 -10.51 4.70
C LYS A 165 -28.73 -11.44 3.84
N ALA A 166 -29.19 -12.68 3.71
CA ALA A 166 -28.64 -13.60 2.74
C ALA A 166 -28.96 -13.11 1.32
N ARG A 167 -28.08 -13.42 0.38
CA ARG A 167 -28.40 -13.20 -1.04
C ARG A 167 -29.43 -14.25 -1.46
N SER A 168 -30.59 -13.76 -1.92
CA SER A 168 -31.69 -14.56 -2.49
C SER A 168 -31.50 -14.79 -3.98
#